data_AF-A0A3B9G9K7-F1
#
_entry.id   AF-A0A3B9G9K7-F1
#
_cell.length_a   1.000
_cell.length_b   1.000
_cell.length_c   1.000
_cell.angle_alpha   90.00
_cell.angle_beta   90.00
_cell.angle_gamma   90.00
#
_symmetry.space_group_name_H-M   'P 1'
#
loop_
_entity.id
_entity.type
_entity.pdbx_description
1 polymer ?
#
loop_
_entity_poly.entity_id
_entity_poly.type
_entity_poly.pdbx_seq_one_letter_code
_entity_poly.pdbx_strand_id
1 'polypeptide(L)'
;ARERKLNVIYGLPWVYSDEENANLVRKDRLKFLNDVEKIMPVIYEDDFGVSTEKINFRDSPQHLSETAARTRTERLVKLLQEKFAVR
;
A
#
# COMPACT_ATOMS: atom_id res chain seq x y z
N ALA A 1 13.21 5.90 16.12
CA ALA A 1 12.21 6.80 15.48
C ALA A 1 11.67 7.85 16.46
N ARG A 2 11.07 7.45 17.60
CA ARG A 2 10.51 8.38 18.60
C ARG A 2 11.52 9.39 19.15
N GLU A 3 12.74 8.94 19.49
CA GLU A 3 13.84 9.81 19.93
C GLU A 3 14.25 10.87 18.89
N ARG A 4 13.98 10.60 17.61
CA ARG A 4 14.26 11.50 16.49
C ARG A 4 13.02 12.26 16.00
N LYS A 5 11.90 12.19 16.74
CA LYS A 5 10.61 12.80 16.35
C LYS A 5 10.11 12.38 14.95
N LEU A 6 10.43 11.15 14.53
CA LEU A 6 9.98 10.60 13.26
C LEU A 6 8.66 9.84 13.43
N ASN A 7 7.67 10.19 12.61
CA ASN A 7 6.45 9.41 12.45
C ASN A 7 6.72 8.28 11.45
N VAL A 8 6.52 7.04 11.88
CA VAL A 8 6.70 5.85 11.04
C VAL A 8 5.35 5.16 10.87
N ILE A 9 5.04 4.80 9.63
CA ILE A 9 3.80 4.14 9.24
C ILE A 9 4.16 2.98 8.33
N TYR A 10 3.44 1.88 8.49
CA TYR A 10 3.59 0.71 7.66
C TYR A 10 2.57 0.73 6.52
N GLY A 11 2.99 0.42 5.30
CA GLY A 11 2.12 0.26 4.14
C GLY A 11 2.62 -0.88 3.27
N LEU A 12 1.70 -1.65 2.70
CA LEU A 12 2.08 -2.73 1.79
C LEU A 12 2.34 -2.18 0.38
N PRO A 13 3.31 -2.75 -0.37
CA PRO A 13 3.50 -2.41 -1.78
C PRO A 13 2.31 -2.89 -2.63
N TRP A 14 2.10 -2.30 -3.79
CA TRP A 14 1.15 -2.87 -4.74
C TRP A 14 1.62 -4.23 -5.26
N VAL A 15 0.68 -5.12 -5.52
CA VAL A 15 0.93 -6.46 -6.05
C VAL A 15 -0.10 -6.83 -7.11
N TYR A 16 0.35 -7.52 -8.16
CA TYR A 16 -0.52 -8.13 -9.14
C TYR A 16 -1.12 -9.42 -8.58
N SER A 17 -2.43 -9.59 -8.77
CA SER A 17 -3.12 -10.85 -8.63
C SER A 17 -4.02 -11.05 -9.84
N ASP A 18 -4.21 -12.29 -10.28
CA ASP A 18 -5.34 -12.59 -11.16
C ASP A 18 -6.68 -12.32 -10.44
N GLU A 19 -7.75 -12.17 -11.22
CA GLU A 19 -9.09 -11.88 -10.68
C GLU A 19 -9.61 -13.01 -9.79
N GLU A 20 -9.27 -14.25 -10.13
CA GLU A 20 -9.69 -15.45 -9.40
C GLU A 20 -9.19 -15.44 -7.95
N ASN A 21 -7.95 -15.00 -7.73
CA ASN A 21 -7.32 -14.99 -6.41
C ASN A 21 -7.34 -13.61 -5.74
N ALA A 22 -7.73 -12.54 -6.44
CA ALA A 22 -7.65 -11.17 -5.92
C ALA A 22 -8.32 -11.00 -4.55
N ASN A 23 -9.49 -11.60 -4.36
CA ASN A 23 -10.23 -11.52 -3.10
C ASN A 23 -9.54 -12.29 -1.96
N LEU A 24 -8.93 -13.43 -2.26
CA LEU A 24 -8.16 -14.19 -1.27
C LEU A 24 -6.94 -13.38 -0.83
N VAL A 25 -6.19 -12.84 -1.80
CA VAL A 25 -4.98 -12.03 -1.54
C VAL A 25 -5.34 -10.76 -0.75
N ARG A 26 -6.44 -10.07 -1.09
CA ARG A 26 -6.96 -8.92 -0.33
C ARG A 26 -7.25 -9.28 1.13
N LYS A 27 -7.91 -10.41 1.36
CA LYS A 27 -8.27 -10.88 2.71
C LYS A 27 -7.03 -11.18 3.56
N ASP A 28 -6.04 -11.87 3.00
CA ASP A 28 -4.80 -12.21 3.72
C ASP A 28 -3.99 -10.95 4.05
N ARG A 29 -3.93 -9.99 3.13
CA ARG A 29 -3.26 -8.72 3.32
C ARG A 29 -3.95 -7.85 4.36
N LEU A 30 -5.27 -7.78 4.35
CA LEU A 30 -6.04 -7.10 5.40
C LEU A 30 -5.77 -7.72 6.78
N LYS A 31 -5.79 -9.06 6.88
CA LYS A 31 -5.46 -9.76 8.13
C LYS A 31 -4.06 -9.37 8.62
N PHE A 32 -3.07 -9.37 7.73
CA PHE A 32 -1.71 -8.98 8.06
C PHE A 32 -1.62 -7.51 8.51
N LEU A 33 -2.25 -6.58 7.78
CA LEU A 33 -2.27 -5.16 8.16
C LEU A 33 -2.92 -4.94 9.54
N ASN A 34 -4.02 -5.64 9.84
CA ASN A 34 -4.66 -5.60 11.16
C ASN A 34 -3.73 -6.10 12.28
N ASP A 35 -2.89 -7.10 12.00
CA ASP A 35 -1.91 -7.59 12.97
C ASP A 35 -0.76 -6.60 13.17
N VAL A 36 -0.30 -5.94 12.10
CA VAL A 36 0.73 -4.88 12.17
C VAL A 36 0.22 -3.64 12.89
N GLU A 37 -1.06 -3.28 12.70
CA GLU A 37 -1.68 -2.08 13.28
C GLU A 37 -1.70 -2.11 14.82
N LYS A 38 -1.69 -3.30 15.42
CA LYS A 38 -1.54 -3.50 16.88
C LYS A 38 -0.17 -3.03 17.40
N ILE A 39 0.83 -2.90 16.53
CA ILE A 39 2.22 -2.59 16.88
C ILE A 39 2.59 -1.17 16.44
N MET A 40 2.13 -0.73 15.26
CA MET A 40 2.46 0.57 14.69
C MET A 40 1.37 1.07 13.73
N PRO A 41 1.28 2.38 13.47
CA PRO A 41 0.31 2.90 12.52
C PRO A 41 0.45 2.28 11.13
N VAL A 42 -0.68 1.99 10.49
CA VAL A 42 -0.77 1.49 9.11
C VAL A 42 -1.36 2.55 8.18
N ILE A 43 -0.99 2.51 6.90
CA ILE A 43 -1.69 3.18 5.80
C ILE A 43 -2.40 2.11 4.95
N TYR A 44 -3.72 2.25 4.86
CA TYR A 44 -4.55 1.41 4.01
C TYR A 44 -4.69 2.10 2.65
N GLU A 45 -4.28 1.42 1.59
CA GLU A 45 -4.57 1.81 0.21
C GLU A 45 -5.78 1.03 -0.30
N ASP A 46 -6.42 1.51 -1.36
CA ASP A 46 -7.53 0.81 -2.03
C ASP A 46 -7.15 -0.64 -2.33
N ASP A 47 -8.08 -1.55 -2.09
CA ASP A 47 -7.89 -3.00 -2.28
C ASP A 47 -6.64 -3.57 -1.58
N PHE A 48 -6.14 -2.89 -0.55
CA PHE A 48 -4.91 -3.25 0.17
C PHE A 48 -3.69 -3.37 -0.74
N GLY A 49 -3.67 -2.59 -1.83
CA GLY A 49 -2.62 -2.61 -2.85
C GLY A 49 -2.70 -3.82 -3.80
N VAL A 50 -3.82 -4.53 -3.88
CA VAL A 50 -3.99 -5.61 -4.87
C VAL A 50 -4.55 -5.02 -6.16
N SER A 51 -3.88 -5.25 -7.28
CA SER A 51 -4.33 -4.83 -8.61
C SER A 51 -4.46 -6.04 -9.53
N THR A 52 -5.56 -6.11 -10.27
CA THR A 52 -5.79 -7.12 -11.33
C THR A 52 -5.32 -6.64 -12.70
N GLU A 53 -4.81 -5.41 -12.78
CA GLU A 53 -4.36 -4.78 -14.02
C GLU A 53 -2.89 -5.10 -14.27
N LYS A 54 -2.62 -6.11 -15.10
CA LYS A 54 -1.25 -6.56 -15.41
C LYS A 54 -0.37 -5.44 -15.99
N ILE A 55 -0.96 -4.47 -16.69
CA ILE A 55 -0.24 -3.31 -17.28
C ILE A 55 0.46 -2.43 -16.23
N ASN A 56 0.02 -2.50 -14.98
CA ASN A 56 0.63 -1.76 -13.88
C ASN A 56 1.97 -2.36 -13.43
N PHE A 57 2.39 -3.50 -13.99
CA PHE A 57 3.57 -4.26 -13.55
C PHE A 57 4.50 -4.54 -14.73
N ARG A 58 5.81 -4.50 -14.47
CA ARG A 58 6.84 -4.58 -15.51
C ARG A 58 7.30 -6.01 -15.79
N ASP A 59 7.89 -6.64 -14.78
CA ASP A 59 8.59 -7.93 -14.90
C ASP A 59 8.14 -8.95 -13.84
N SER A 60 7.68 -8.49 -12.69
CA SER A 60 7.19 -9.35 -11.60
C SER A 60 5.87 -8.82 -11.02
N PRO A 61 5.12 -9.65 -10.29
CA PRO A 61 3.92 -9.21 -9.58
C PRO A 61 4.16 -8.08 -8.58
N GLN A 62 5.40 -7.81 -8.16
CA GLN A 62 5.73 -6.78 -7.17
C GLN A 62 6.39 -5.54 -7.80
N HIS A 63 6.84 -5.62 -9.05
CA HIS A 63 7.57 -4.54 -9.71
C HIS A 63 6.64 -3.71 -10.59
N LEU A 64 6.27 -2.53 -10.08
CA LEU A 64 5.43 -1.59 -10.80
C LEU A 64 6.09 -1.09 -12.09
N SER A 65 5.25 -0.81 -13.09
CA SER A 65 5.64 0.03 -14.22
C SER A 65 5.90 1.47 -13.75
N GLU A 66 6.61 2.25 -14.56
CA GLU A 66 6.92 3.65 -14.24
C GLU A 66 5.64 4.46 -13.96
N THR A 67 4.64 4.30 -14.83
CA THR A 67 3.35 4.98 -14.70
C THR A 67 2.66 4.60 -13.40
N ALA A 68 2.58 3.31 -13.08
CA ALA A 68 1.91 2.85 -11.85
C ALA A 68 2.67 3.28 -10.58
N ALA A 69 4.01 3.29 -10.61
CA ALA A 69 4.83 3.78 -9.51
C ALA A 69 4.58 5.28 -9.25
N ARG A 70 4.48 6.09 -10.31
CA ARG A 70 4.11 7.51 -10.20
C ARG A 70 2.71 7.67 -9.59
N THR A 71 1.71 6.98 -10.15
CA THR A 71 0.33 7.05 -9.66
C THR A 71 0.21 6.66 -8.19
N ARG A 72 0.87 5.56 -7.77
CA ARG A 72 0.87 5.16 -6.36
C ARG A 72 1.50 6.22 -5.47
N THR A 73 2.63 6.80 -5.89
CA THR A 73 3.31 7.86 -5.14
C THR A 73 2.40 9.07 -4.94
N GLU A 74 1.72 9.53 -6.00
CA GLU A 74 0.78 10.65 -5.92
C GLU A 74 -0.37 10.37 -4.94
N ARG A 75 -0.92 9.15 -4.98
CA ARG A 75 -1.98 8.72 -4.03
C ARG A 75 -1.48 8.69 -2.59
N LEU A 76 -0.30 8.11 -2.35
CA LEU A 76 0.30 8.04 -1.02
C LEU A 76 0.58 9.44 -0.45
N VAL A 77 1.11 10.36 -1.28
CA VAL A 77 1.34 11.75 -0.86
C VAL A 77 0.03 12.40 -0.42
N LYS A 78 -1.05 12.23 -1.20
CA LYS A 78 -2.36 12.77 -0.83
C LYS A 78 -2.88 12.20 0.49
N LEU A 79 -2.84 10.88 0.66
CA LEU A 79 -3.26 10.22 1.90
C LEU A 79 -2.44 10.69 3.12
N LEU A 80 -1.12 10.86 2.94
CA LEU A 80 -0.25 11.37 4.00
C LEU A 80 -0.54 12.84 4.31
N GLN A 81 -0.81 13.67 3.31
CA GLN A 81 -1.22 15.06 3.51
C GLN A 81 -2.53 15.16 4.28
N GLU A 82 -3.52 14.31 3.98
CA GLU A 82 -4.80 14.26 4.72
C GLU A 82 -4.60 13.79 6.17
N LYS A 83 -3.75 12.77 6.39
CA LYS A 83 -3.50 12.17 7.71
C LYS A 83 -2.61 13.02 8.61
N PHE A 84 -1.66 13.76 8.03
CA PHE A 84 -0.67 14.56 8.74
C PHE A 84 -0.74 16.04 8.42
N ALA A 85 -1.87 16.53 7.90
CA ALA A 85 -2.07 17.93 7.59
C ALA A 85 -1.52 18.79 8.73
N VAL A 86 -0.39 19.41 8.43
CA VAL A 86 0.31 20.35 9.29
C VAL A 86 -0.60 21.56 9.36
N ARG A 87 -1.18 21.81 10.54
CA ARG A 87 -1.66 23.16 10.86
C ARG A 87 -0.47 24.10 10.95
#